data_AF-A0A972VHF8-F1
#
_entry.id   AF-A0A972VHF8-F1
#
_cell.length_a   1.000
_cell.length_b   1.000
_cell.length_c   1.000
_cell.angle_alpha   90.00
_cell.angle_beta   90.00
_cell.angle_gamma   90.00
#
_symmetry.space_group_name_H-M   'P 1'
#
loop_
_entity.id
_entity.type
_entity.pdbx_description
1 polymer ?
#
loop_
_entity_poly.entity_id
_entity_poly.type
_entity_poly.pdbx_seq_one_letter_code
_entity_poly.pdbx_strand_id
1 'polypeptide(L)'
;QNRGVLSILDNRVQPHVETLPPAQRQRLKRAMTAAKTEVETHQQWLENELLPQAQGTFRLGKQRYNQKLAFTLKTAFTSDQIRSRGEQELKRVRHEMYTISKPVYQAQYPNTQFPANPSAAYRQTIIRACLELAYAEAPAPDQLVACAKDTLAQATAFVKAKDLVTLPPDPLEIIIMPEFERGVALAYCDSPGPLDVGLKTFYAVAPCLKTGQRHR
;
A
#
# COMPACT_ATOMS: atom_id res chain seq x y z
N GLN A 1 17.62 -1.87 -0.57
CA GLN A 1 17.07 -0.92 0.43
C GLN A 1 18.15 -0.12 1.16
N ASN A 2 19.26 -0.72 1.61
CA ASN A 2 20.29 -0.02 2.39
C ASN A 2 20.86 1.25 1.69
N ARG A 3 21.31 1.16 0.43
CA ARG A 3 21.76 2.34 -0.35
C ARG A 3 20.68 3.41 -0.52
N GLY A 4 19.41 3.02 -0.52
CA GLY A 4 18.27 3.94 -0.63
C GLY A 4 18.19 4.93 0.53
N VAL A 5 18.69 4.57 1.71
CA VAL A 5 18.75 5.46 2.89
C VAL A 5 19.61 6.71 2.61
N LEU A 6 20.62 6.61 1.74
CA LEU A 6 21.49 7.73 1.40
C LEU A 6 20.75 8.86 0.66
N SER A 7 19.65 8.53 -0.03
CA SER A 7 18.82 9.53 -0.69
C SER A 7 18.20 10.54 0.30
N ILE A 8 18.01 10.16 1.57
CA ILE A 8 17.56 11.09 2.62
C ILE A 8 18.63 12.16 2.86
N LEU A 9 19.90 11.77 2.92
CA LEU A 9 21.00 12.71 3.11
C LEU A 9 21.09 13.70 1.93
N ASP A 10 20.95 13.20 0.71
CA ASP A 10 21.08 14.03 -0.49
C ASP A 10 19.85 14.92 -0.72
N ASN A 11 18.64 14.43 -0.46
CA ASN A 11 17.41 15.13 -0.80
C ASN A 11 16.86 15.98 0.36
N ARG A 12 17.09 15.58 1.62
CA ARG A 12 16.47 16.21 2.81
C ARG A 12 17.47 16.95 3.68
N VAL A 13 18.76 16.59 3.64
CA VAL A 13 19.78 17.21 4.49
C VAL A 13 20.66 18.17 3.70
N GLN A 14 21.27 17.69 2.61
CA GLN A 14 22.21 18.45 1.78
C GLN A 14 21.70 19.85 1.36
N PRO A 15 20.43 20.05 0.95
CA PRO A 15 19.94 21.37 0.53
C PRO A 15 19.98 22.43 1.64
N HIS A 16 19.99 22.02 2.90
CA HIS A 16 19.95 22.92 4.06
C HIS A 16 21.31 23.06 4.76
N VAL A 17 22.34 22.32 4.36
CA VAL A 17 23.64 22.31 5.04
C VAL A 17 24.27 23.72 5.11
N GLU A 18 24.10 24.52 4.05
CA GLU A 18 24.71 25.84 3.96
C GLU A 18 24.00 26.90 4.82
N THR A 19 22.83 26.61 5.39
CA THR A 19 22.13 27.52 6.32
C THR A 19 22.73 27.47 7.74
N LEU A 20 23.59 26.50 8.03
CA LEU A 20 24.17 26.31 9.34
C LEU A 20 25.43 27.20 9.57
N PRO A 21 25.69 27.59 10.83
CA PRO A 21 26.96 28.20 11.22
C PRO A 21 28.17 27.32 10.86
N PRO A 22 29.37 27.90 10.62
CA PRO A 22 30.52 27.17 10.08
C PRO A 22 30.90 25.91 10.86
N ALA A 23 30.93 25.97 12.20
CA ALA A 23 31.28 24.83 13.04
C ALA A 23 30.26 23.68 12.93
N GLN A 24 28.97 24.01 12.89
CA GLN A 24 27.89 23.02 12.75
C GLN A 24 27.87 22.43 11.34
N ARG A 25 28.09 23.26 10.31
CA ARG A 25 28.21 22.84 8.92
C ARG A 25 29.34 21.83 8.75
N GLN A 26 30.53 22.12 9.30
CA GLN A 26 31.67 21.23 9.20
C GLN A 26 31.40 19.90 9.93
N ARG A 27 30.81 19.96 11.13
CA ARG A 27 30.40 18.75 11.87
C ARG A 27 29.40 17.91 11.09
N LEU A 28 28.38 18.53 10.50
CA LEU A 28 27.35 17.84 9.71
C LEU A 28 27.95 17.19 8.45
N LYS A 29 28.79 17.92 7.69
CA LYS A 29 29.47 17.37 6.51
C LYS A 29 30.31 16.14 6.87
N ARG A 30 31.07 16.18 7.97
CA ARG A 30 31.83 15.02 8.46
C ARG A 30 30.92 13.84 8.81
N ALA A 31 29.81 14.08 9.51
CA ALA A 31 28.85 13.04 9.86
C ALA A 31 28.19 12.43 8.62
N MET A 32 27.83 13.23 7.61
CA MET A 32 27.27 12.75 6.34
C MET A 32 28.28 11.89 5.57
N THR A 33 29.55 12.30 5.50
CA THR A 33 30.60 11.49 4.87
C THR A 33 30.75 10.16 5.60
N ALA A 34 30.86 10.17 6.93
CA ALA A 34 30.97 8.94 7.72
C ALA A 34 29.76 8.01 7.50
N ALA A 35 28.54 8.55 7.55
CA ALA A 35 27.33 7.77 7.30
C ALA A 35 27.31 7.14 5.90
N LYS A 36 27.70 7.90 4.86
CA LYS A 36 27.79 7.38 3.49
C LYS A 36 28.78 6.23 3.38
N THR A 37 29.97 6.39 3.97
CA THR A 37 31.00 5.36 4.00
C THR A 37 30.52 4.10 4.71
N GLU A 38 29.99 4.21 5.94
CA GLU A 38 29.59 3.05 6.73
C GLU A 38 28.37 2.31 6.14
N VAL A 39 27.42 3.04 5.53
CA VAL A 39 26.30 2.40 4.82
C VAL A 39 26.79 1.60 3.62
N GLU A 40 27.78 2.10 2.88
CA GLU A 40 28.36 1.37 1.74
C GLU A 40 29.19 0.17 2.21
N THR A 41 29.98 0.31 3.28
CA THR A 41 30.68 -0.82 3.93
C THR A 41 29.69 -1.91 4.32
N HIS A 42 28.60 -1.54 5.00
CA HIS A 42 27.56 -2.50 5.39
C HIS A 42 26.88 -3.12 4.16
N GLN A 43 26.64 -2.35 3.09
CA GLN A 43 26.08 -2.91 1.85
C GLN A 43 26.99 -3.95 1.21
N GLN A 44 28.30 -3.67 1.15
CA GLN A 44 29.29 -4.61 0.61
C GLN A 44 29.33 -5.88 1.46
N TRP A 45 29.25 -5.77 2.78
CA TRP A 45 29.14 -6.92 3.69
C TRP A 45 27.88 -7.75 3.41
N LEU A 46 26.72 -7.09 3.26
CA LEU A 46 25.46 -7.77 2.93
C LEU A 46 25.55 -8.55 1.60
N GLU A 47 26.14 -7.92 0.57
CA GLU A 47 26.25 -8.49 -0.80
C GLU A 47 27.31 -9.59 -0.90
N ASN A 48 28.48 -9.39 -0.31
CA ASN A 48 29.65 -10.23 -0.55
C ASN A 48 29.89 -11.28 0.54
N GLU A 49 29.38 -11.07 1.76
CA GLU A 49 29.57 -12.00 2.88
C GLU A 49 28.28 -12.66 3.30
N LEU A 50 27.25 -11.88 3.67
CA LEU A 50 26.02 -12.43 4.22
C LEU A 50 25.21 -13.19 3.17
N LEU A 51 24.98 -12.59 2.00
CA LEU A 51 24.13 -13.18 0.96
C LEU A 51 24.64 -14.53 0.45
N PRO A 52 25.93 -14.73 0.13
CA PRO A 52 26.44 -16.04 -0.29
C PRO A 52 26.31 -17.13 0.78
N GLN A 53 26.31 -16.74 2.06
CA GLN A 53 26.22 -17.65 3.21
C GLN A 53 24.78 -17.84 3.71
N ALA A 54 23.81 -17.10 3.15
CA ALA A 54 22.44 -17.08 3.62
C ALA A 54 21.70 -18.41 3.29
N GLN A 55 21.78 -19.37 4.22
CA GLN A 55 21.07 -20.66 4.14
C GLN A 55 19.80 -20.69 5.00
N GLY A 56 19.44 -19.57 5.62
CA GLY A 56 18.29 -19.47 6.51
C GLY A 56 16.96 -19.68 5.77
N THR A 57 16.04 -20.42 6.39
CA THR A 57 14.66 -20.47 5.91
C THR A 57 13.92 -19.20 6.31
N PHE A 58 13.28 -18.54 5.34
CA PHE A 58 12.42 -17.38 5.62
C PHE A 58 11.13 -17.77 6.38
N ARG A 59 10.82 -19.07 6.48
CA ARG A 59 9.64 -19.57 7.18
C ARG A 59 9.91 -19.62 8.68
N LEU A 60 9.20 -18.80 9.45
CA LEU A 60 9.36 -18.69 10.91
C LEU A 60 9.09 -19.99 11.70
N GLY A 61 8.36 -20.94 11.13
CA GLY A 61 7.86 -22.13 11.83
C GLY A 61 6.64 -21.82 12.71
N LYS A 62 5.84 -22.84 13.02
CA LYS A 62 4.51 -22.68 13.67
C LYS A 62 4.58 -21.93 15.00
N GLN A 63 5.54 -22.27 15.86
CA GLN A 63 5.65 -21.66 17.19
C GLN A 63 5.91 -20.14 17.13
N ARG A 64 6.99 -19.73 16.44
CA ARG A 64 7.34 -18.30 16.31
C ARG A 64 6.29 -17.54 15.52
N TYR A 65 5.70 -18.16 14.50
CA TYR A 65 4.60 -17.56 13.76
C TYR A 65 3.39 -17.28 14.66
N ASN A 66 2.98 -18.24 15.49
CA ASN A 66 1.85 -18.06 16.41
C ASN A 66 2.10 -16.97 17.45
N GLN A 67 3.31 -16.92 18.03
CA GLN A 67 3.69 -15.85 18.97
C GLN A 67 3.67 -14.48 18.30
N LYS A 68 4.30 -14.35 17.11
CA LYS A 68 4.27 -13.11 16.34
C LYS A 68 2.83 -12.69 16.01
N LEU A 69 2.00 -13.63 15.56
CA LEU A 69 0.61 -13.37 15.19
C LEU A 69 -0.21 -12.83 16.36
N ALA A 70 -0.03 -13.41 17.55
CA ALA A 70 -0.71 -12.94 18.77
C ALA A 70 -0.32 -11.49 19.11
N PHE A 71 0.97 -11.15 19.03
CA PHE A 71 1.43 -9.78 19.27
C PHE A 71 0.99 -8.80 18.18
N THR A 72 1.00 -9.22 16.91
CA THR A 72 0.62 -8.36 15.78
C THR A 72 -0.88 -8.09 15.76
N LEU A 73 -1.72 -9.12 15.84
CA LEU A 73 -3.16 -8.98 15.66
C LEU A 73 -3.92 -8.73 16.96
N LYS A 74 -3.29 -8.94 18.12
CA LYS A 74 -3.90 -8.81 19.45
C LYS A 74 -5.26 -9.54 19.52
N THR A 75 -5.31 -10.73 18.95
CA THR A 75 -6.53 -11.52 18.79
C THR A 75 -6.48 -12.79 19.63
N ALA A 76 -7.65 -13.25 20.07
CA ALA A 76 -7.80 -14.52 20.77
C ALA A 76 -7.77 -15.74 19.82
N PHE A 77 -7.86 -15.54 18.50
CA PHE A 77 -7.87 -16.63 17.54
C PHE A 77 -6.49 -17.25 17.33
N THR A 78 -6.46 -18.56 17.15
CA THR A 78 -5.26 -19.28 16.70
C THR A 78 -5.02 -19.05 15.21
N SER A 79 -3.78 -19.27 14.76
CA SER A 79 -3.44 -19.21 13.33
C SER A 79 -4.27 -20.18 12.47
N ASP A 80 -4.59 -21.37 12.99
CA ASP A 80 -5.42 -22.36 12.31
C ASP A 80 -6.88 -21.87 12.16
N GLN A 81 -7.43 -21.22 13.19
CA GLN A 81 -8.76 -20.60 13.12
C GLN A 81 -8.80 -19.42 12.14
N ILE A 82 -7.78 -18.55 12.16
CA ILE A 82 -7.66 -17.43 11.23
C ILE A 82 -7.58 -17.95 9.79
N ARG A 83 -6.77 -18.97 9.55
CA ARG A 83 -6.67 -19.62 8.23
C ARG A 83 -8.01 -20.18 7.78
N SER A 84 -8.68 -20.96 8.62
CA SER A 84 -9.98 -21.56 8.29
C SER A 84 -11.02 -20.51 7.92
N ARG A 85 -11.11 -19.42 8.69
CA ARG A 85 -11.99 -18.28 8.41
C ARG A 85 -11.62 -17.60 7.09
N GLY A 86 -10.34 -17.34 6.84
CA GLY A 86 -9.86 -16.74 5.60
C GLY A 86 -10.19 -17.59 4.37
N GLU A 87 -10.03 -18.92 4.46
CA GLU A 87 -10.38 -19.84 3.38
C GLU A 87 -11.89 -19.90 3.11
N GLN A 88 -12.71 -19.80 4.16
CA GLN A 88 -14.17 -19.72 4.04
C GLN A 88 -14.60 -18.40 3.39
N GLU A 89 -14.08 -17.26 3.85
CA GLU A 89 -14.37 -15.96 3.28
C GLU A 89 -13.91 -15.84 1.83
N LEU A 90 -12.74 -16.41 1.48
CA LEU A 90 -12.29 -16.47 0.09
C LEU A 90 -13.30 -17.20 -0.81
N LYS A 91 -13.85 -18.33 -0.34
CA LYS A 91 -14.88 -19.07 -1.09
C LYS A 91 -16.17 -18.25 -1.19
N ARG A 92 -16.62 -17.65 -0.09
CA ARG A 92 -17.85 -16.85 -0.02
C ARG A 92 -17.78 -15.65 -0.96
N VAL A 93 -16.73 -14.83 -0.85
CA VAL A 93 -16.52 -13.63 -1.68
C VAL A 93 -16.40 -14.01 -3.15
N ARG A 94 -15.65 -15.06 -3.51
CA ARG A 94 -15.54 -15.48 -4.91
C ARG A 94 -16.86 -15.99 -5.49
N HIS A 95 -17.71 -16.61 -4.67
CA HIS A 95 -19.06 -16.98 -5.09
C HIS A 95 -19.92 -15.74 -5.33
N GLU A 96 -19.88 -14.77 -4.42
CA GLU A 96 -20.59 -13.50 -4.52
C GLU A 96 -20.16 -12.69 -5.76
N MET A 97 -18.85 -12.56 -5.99
CA MET A 97 -18.30 -11.94 -7.20
C MET A 97 -18.84 -12.60 -8.48
N TYR A 98 -18.86 -13.94 -8.55
CA TYR A 98 -19.42 -14.65 -9.70
C TYR A 98 -20.91 -14.38 -9.86
N THR A 99 -21.67 -14.38 -8.77
CA THR A 99 -23.11 -14.10 -8.79
C THR A 99 -23.42 -12.70 -9.31
N ILE A 100 -22.67 -11.68 -8.88
CA ILE A 100 -22.77 -10.29 -9.37
C ILE A 100 -22.33 -10.19 -10.84
N SER A 101 -21.30 -10.96 -11.23
CA SER A 101 -20.77 -10.92 -12.60
C SER A 101 -21.73 -11.49 -13.64
N LYS A 102 -22.60 -12.44 -13.28
CA LYS A 102 -23.57 -13.06 -14.22
C LYS A 102 -24.46 -12.03 -14.94
N PRO A 103 -25.24 -11.17 -14.25
CA PRO A 103 -26.08 -10.19 -14.92
C PRO A 103 -25.26 -9.16 -15.71
N VAL A 104 -24.09 -8.74 -15.21
CA VAL A 104 -23.19 -7.81 -15.93
C VAL A 104 -22.70 -8.43 -17.24
N TYR A 105 -22.28 -9.70 -17.20
CA TYR A 105 -21.83 -10.42 -18.39
C TYR A 105 -22.98 -10.67 -19.38
N GLN A 106 -24.16 -11.03 -18.90
CA GLN A 106 -25.35 -11.22 -19.74
C GLN A 106 -25.80 -9.93 -20.43
N ALA A 107 -25.63 -8.76 -19.79
CA ALA A 107 -25.94 -7.49 -20.44
C ALA A 107 -25.10 -7.26 -21.71
N GLN A 108 -23.85 -7.74 -21.73
CA GLN A 108 -22.97 -7.67 -22.91
C GLN A 108 -23.16 -8.87 -23.86
N TYR A 109 -23.49 -10.04 -23.32
CA TYR A 109 -23.64 -11.29 -24.06
C TYR A 109 -24.98 -11.99 -23.72
N PRO A 110 -26.12 -11.50 -24.25
CA PRO A 110 -27.45 -11.91 -23.80
C PRO A 110 -27.76 -13.40 -23.93
N ASN A 111 -27.15 -14.08 -24.91
CA ASN A 111 -27.35 -15.50 -25.19
C ASN A 111 -26.48 -16.42 -24.33
N THR A 112 -25.70 -15.87 -23.38
CA THR A 112 -24.84 -16.68 -22.50
C THR A 112 -25.67 -17.53 -21.55
N GLN A 113 -25.46 -18.83 -21.61
CA GLN A 113 -25.98 -19.78 -20.63
C GLN A 113 -24.89 -20.12 -19.62
N PHE A 114 -25.20 -19.96 -18.33
CA PHE A 114 -24.28 -20.34 -17.28
C PHE A 114 -24.52 -21.81 -16.87
N PRO A 115 -23.47 -22.63 -16.75
CA PRO A 115 -23.62 -24.00 -16.26
C PRO A 115 -24.09 -23.99 -14.80
N ALA A 116 -24.91 -24.97 -14.41
CA ALA A 116 -25.42 -25.11 -13.04
C ALA A 116 -24.29 -25.32 -12.02
N ASN A 117 -23.25 -26.09 -12.40
CA ASN A 117 -22.08 -26.38 -11.58
C ASN A 117 -20.79 -25.90 -12.28
N PRO A 118 -20.50 -24.58 -12.28
CA PRO A 118 -19.32 -24.06 -12.94
C PRO A 118 -18.04 -24.49 -12.22
N SER A 119 -16.96 -24.73 -12.99
CA SER A 119 -15.63 -24.91 -12.42
C SER A 119 -15.11 -23.61 -11.81
N ALA A 120 -14.09 -23.70 -10.94
CA ALA A 120 -13.46 -22.50 -10.38
C ALA A 120 -12.81 -21.61 -11.45
N ALA A 121 -12.23 -22.23 -12.49
CA ALA A 121 -11.64 -21.53 -13.64
C ALA A 121 -12.72 -20.78 -14.44
N TYR A 122 -13.88 -21.41 -14.70
CA TYR A 122 -14.99 -20.76 -15.39
C TYR A 122 -15.47 -19.53 -14.61
N ARG A 123 -15.69 -19.68 -13.29
CA ARG A 123 -16.07 -18.54 -12.43
C ARG A 123 -15.03 -17.41 -12.50
N GLN A 124 -13.74 -17.73 -12.45
CA GLN A 124 -12.66 -16.74 -12.57
C GLN A 124 -12.69 -16.01 -13.91
N THR A 125 -12.97 -16.70 -15.02
CA THR A 125 -13.06 -16.08 -16.35
C THR A 125 -14.19 -15.06 -16.41
N ILE A 126 -15.40 -15.42 -15.95
CA ILE A 126 -16.55 -14.51 -15.94
C ILE A 126 -16.30 -13.30 -15.02
N ILE A 127 -15.76 -13.54 -13.82
CA ILE A 127 -15.36 -12.46 -12.89
C ILE A 127 -14.36 -11.52 -13.56
N ARG A 128 -13.32 -12.07 -14.18
CA ARG A 128 -12.29 -11.26 -14.83
C ARG A 128 -12.87 -10.44 -15.97
N ALA A 129 -13.69 -11.04 -16.84
CA ALA A 129 -14.31 -10.31 -17.94
C ALA A 129 -15.13 -9.11 -17.45
N CYS A 130 -15.89 -9.28 -16.36
CA CYS A 130 -16.66 -8.17 -15.79
C CYS A 130 -15.78 -7.12 -15.10
N LEU A 131 -14.66 -7.51 -14.49
CA LEU A 131 -13.68 -6.57 -13.97
C LEU A 131 -13.03 -5.74 -15.09
N GLU A 132 -12.74 -6.33 -16.26
CA GLU A 132 -12.22 -5.56 -17.40
C GLU A 132 -13.24 -4.51 -17.90
N LEU A 133 -14.55 -4.81 -17.83
CA LEU A 133 -15.59 -3.81 -18.11
C LEU A 133 -15.55 -2.66 -17.10
N ALA A 134 -15.44 -2.97 -15.81
CA ALA A 134 -15.32 -1.95 -14.77
C ALA A 134 -14.02 -1.12 -14.93
N TYR A 135 -12.92 -1.73 -15.35
CA TYR A 135 -11.65 -1.04 -15.59
C TYR A 135 -11.69 -0.10 -16.79
N ALA A 136 -12.59 -0.33 -17.75
CA ALA A 136 -12.78 0.57 -18.89
C ALA A 136 -13.32 1.95 -18.47
N GLU A 137 -13.97 2.05 -17.31
CA GLU A 137 -14.48 3.30 -16.73
C GLU A 137 -13.48 3.95 -15.75
N ALA A 138 -12.25 3.41 -15.63
CA ALA A 138 -11.25 3.99 -14.75
C ALA A 138 -10.87 5.42 -15.19
N PRO A 139 -10.65 6.34 -14.23
CA PRO A 139 -10.23 7.70 -14.55
C PRO A 139 -8.86 7.72 -15.25
N ALA A 140 -8.62 8.75 -16.06
CA ALA A 140 -7.32 8.95 -16.68
C ALA A 140 -6.23 9.15 -15.60
N PRO A 141 -4.96 8.80 -15.87
CA PRO A 141 -3.85 8.94 -14.92
C PRO A 141 -3.72 10.31 -14.24
N ASP A 142 -4.00 11.39 -14.97
CA ASP A 142 -3.96 12.77 -14.51
C ASP A 142 -5.21 13.20 -13.71
N GLN A 143 -6.25 12.37 -13.70
CA GLN A 143 -7.51 12.63 -13.00
C GLN A 143 -7.62 11.92 -11.64
N LEU A 144 -6.65 11.08 -11.26
CA LEU A 144 -6.71 10.28 -10.03
C LEU A 144 -6.99 11.11 -8.76
N VAL A 145 -6.29 12.24 -8.59
CA VAL A 145 -6.45 13.11 -7.42
C VAL A 145 -7.83 13.78 -7.40
N ALA A 146 -8.34 14.18 -8.57
CA ALA A 146 -9.67 14.76 -8.68
C ALA A 146 -10.75 13.73 -8.33
N CYS A 147 -10.65 12.52 -8.90
CA CYS A 147 -11.56 11.42 -8.58
C CYS A 147 -11.52 11.03 -7.08
N ALA A 148 -10.33 11.02 -6.46
CA ALA A 148 -10.19 10.79 -5.02
C ALA A 148 -10.89 11.89 -4.19
N LYS A 149 -10.82 13.16 -4.61
CA LYS A 149 -11.54 14.28 -3.97
C LYS A 149 -13.06 14.12 -4.09
N ASP A 150 -13.54 13.77 -5.28
CA ASP A 150 -14.97 13.60 -5.53
C ASP A 150 -15.56 12.42 -4.75
N THR A 151 -14.87 11.29 -4.74
CA THR A 151 -15.29 10.09 -3.99
C THR A 151 -15.26 10.31 -2.48
N LEU A 152 -14.27 11.04 -1.95
CA LEU A 152 -14.24 11.46 -0.55
C LEU A 152 -15.45 12.33 -0.21
N ALA A 153 -15.78 13.31 -1.07
CA ALA A 153 -16.93 14.18 -0.85
C ALA A 153 -18.25 13.41 -0.85
N GLN A 154 -18.42 12.46 -1.79
CA GLN A 154 -19.59 11.58 -1.87
C GLN A 154 -19.72 10.68 -0.63
N ALA A 155 -18.63 10.03 -0.21
CA ALA A 155 -18.61 9.18 0.98
C ALA A 155 -18.93 9.99 2.24
N THR A 156 -18.35 11.20 2.36
CA THR A 156 -18.61 12.13 3.47
C THR A 156 -20.08 12.53 3.54
N ALA A 157 -20.67 12.91 2.39
CA ALA A 157 -22.08 13.27 2.32
C ALA A 157 -22.99 12.09 2.68
N PHE A 158 -22.68 10.89 2.19
CA PHE A 158 -23.44 9.67 2.49
C PHE A 158 -23.39 9.33 3.99
N VAL A 159 -22.20 9.35 4.61
CA VAL A 159 -22.03 9.08 6.04
C VAL A 159 -22.82 10.08 6.89
N LYS A 160 -22.77 11.37 6.55
CA LYS A 160 -23.56 12.41 7.23
C LYS A 160 -25.07 12.20 7.05
N ALA A 161 -25.52 11.95 5.82
CA ALA A 161 -26.93 11.77 5.50
C ALA A 161 -27.54 10.52 6.15
N LYS A 162 -26.72 9.50 6.42
CA LYS A 162 -27.11 8.23 7.04
C LYS A 162 -26.78 8.15 8.53
N ASP A 163 -26.17 9.19 9.10
CA ASP A 163 -25.76 9.26 10.50
C ASP A 163 -25.00 8.00 10.97
N LEU A 164 -24.02 7.56 10.17
CA LEU A 164 -23.32 6.28 10.44
C LEU A 164 -22.22 6.42 11.51
N VAL A 165 -21.52 7.55 11.51
CA VAL A 165 -20.43 7.85 12.45
C VAL A 165 -20.16 9.36 12.49
N THR A 166 -19.77 9.88 13.65
CA THR A 166 -19.30 11.25 13.80
C THR A 166 -18.00 11.45 13.03
N LEU A 167 -17.98 12.45 12.15
CA LEU A 167 -16.78 12.79 11.38
C LEU A 167 -15.87 13.73 12.19
N PRO A 168 -14.54 13.46 12.25
CA PRO A 168 -13.60 14.36 12.90
C PRO A 168 -13.55 15.71 12.16
N PRO A 169 -13.35 16.83 12.89
CA PRO A 169 -13.24 18.15 12.28
C PRO A 169 -11.89 18.41 11.61
N ASP A 170 -10.92 17.50 11.80
CA ASP A 170 -9.55 17.68 11.34
C ASP A 170 -9.48 17.79 9.81
N PRO A 171 -8.70 18.72 9.26
CA PRO A 171 -8.58 18.90 7.83
C PRO A 171 -7.86 17.71 7.19
N LEU A 172 -8.50 17.14 6.17
CA LEU A 172 -7.94 16.11 5.30
C LEU A 172 -7.52 16.74 3.97
N GLU A 173 -6.26 16.56 3.59
CA GLU A 173 -5.72 17.02 2.32
C GLU A 173 -5.36 15.84 1.42
N ILE A 174 -5.88 15.83 0.19
CA ILE A 174 -5.54 14.80 -0.80
C ILE A 174 -4.37 15.29 -1.62
N ILE A 175 -3.26 14.56 -1.56
CA ILE A 175 -1.99 14.91 -2.22
C ILE A 175 -1.53 13.80 -3.17
N ILE A 176 -0.70 14.19 -4.13
CA ILE A 176 0.08 13.21 -4.89
C ILE A 176 1.15 12.66 -3.94
N MET A 177 1.24 11.33 -3.85
CA MET A 177 2.22 10.65 -3.00
C MET A 177 3.64 11.12 -3.34
N PRO A 178 4.44 11.55 -2.35
CA PRO A 178 5.84 11.87 -2.54
C PRO A 178 6.63 10.68 -3.12
N GLU A 179 7.58 10.94 -4.01
CA GLU A 179 8.27 9.88 -4.76
C GLU A 179 8.97 8.86 -3.87
N PHE A 180 9.59 9.31 -2.77
CA PHE A 180 10.30 8.44 -1.83
C PHE A 180 9.38 7.49 -1.03
N GLU A 181 8.06 7.68 -1.08
CA GLU A 181 7.06 6.84 -0.41
C GLU A 181 6.29 5.93 -1.39
N ARG A 182 6.52 6.11 -2.69
CA ARG A 182 5.89 5.27 -3.74
C ARG A 182 6.51 3.88 -3.76
N GLY A 183 5.70 2.89 -4.14
CA GLY A 183 6.15 1.51 -4.35
C GLY A 183 5.80 0.52 -3.22
N VAL A 184 5.27 1.02 -2.10
CA VAL A 184 4.78 0.16 -0.99
C VAL A 184 3.26 0.02 -1.01
N ALA A 185 2.55 1.14 -1.20
CA ALA A 185 1.09 1.18 -1.29
C ALA A 185 0.64 2.05 -2.47
N LEU A 186 -0.56 1.78 -2.99
CA LEU A 186 -1.18 2.63 -4.02
C LEU A 186 -1.78 3.91 -3.43
N ALA A 187 -2.19 3.87 -2.16
CA ALA A 187 -2.58 5.04 -1.40
C ALA A 187 -2.41 4.78 0.10
N TYR A 188 -2.17 5.82 0.90
CA TYR A 188 -2.11 5.73 2.35
C TYR A 188 -2.75 6.96 3.02
N CYS A 189 -3.10 6.80 4.29
CA CYS A 189 -3.50 7.90 5.17
C CYS A 189 -2.35 8.18 6.14
N ASP A 190 -1.84 9.40 6.13
CA ASP A 190 -0.83 9.91 7.04
C ASP A 190 -1.47 10.94 7.96
N SER A 191 -1.84 10.49 9.15
CA SER A 191 -2.46 11.31 10.19
C SER A 191 -1.41 11.81 11.16
N PRO A 192 -1.56 13.03 11.70
CA PRO A 192 -0.64 13.56 12.70
C PRO A 192 -0.59 12.66 13.95
N GLY A 193 0.57 12.68 14.62
CA GLY A 193 0.75 11.96 15.86
C GLY A 193 -0.15 12.52 16.97
N PRO A 194 -0.37 11.76 18.06
CA PRO A 194 -1.26 12.18 19.15
C PRO A 194 -0.83 13.48 19.87
N LEU A 195 0.39 13.96 19.63
CA LEU A 195 0.92 15.21 20.20
C LEU A 195 1.05 16.34 19.18
N ASP A 196 0.76 16.08 17.90
CA ASP A 196 0.94 17.04 16.81
C ASP A 196 -0.34 17.84 16.57
N VAL A 197 -0.57 18.84 17.43
CA VAL A 197 -1.79 19.67 17.39
C VAL A 197 -1.78 20.61 16.17
N GLY A 198 -2.88 20.62 15.42
CA GLY A 198 -3.09 21.54 14.29
C GLY A 198 -2.41 21.14 12.98
N LEU A 199 -1.75 19.98 12.92
CA LEU A 199 -1.27 19.41 11.67
C LEU A 199 -2.41 18.77 10.87
N LYS A 200 -2.22 18.70 9.56
CA LYS A 200 -3.21 18.13 8.62
C LYS A 200 -3.05 16.63 8.51
N THR A 201 -4.14 15.94 8.22
CA THR A 201 -4.09 14.56 7.74
C THR A 201 -3.91 14.57 6.22
N PHE A 202 -3.03 13.73 5.69
CA PHE A 202 -2.83 13.56 4.26
C PHE A 202 -3.39 12.24 3.77
N TYR A 203 -4.27 12.29 2.76
CA TYR A 203 -4.60 11.12 1.95
C TYR A 203 -3.75 11.16 0.68
N ALA A 204 -2.64 10.41 0.70
CA ALA A 204 -1.68 10.40 -0.39
C ALA A 204 -2.02 9.31 -1.41
N VAL A 205 -2.13 9.70 -2.68
CA VAL A 205 -2.45 8.79 -3.79
C VAL A 205 -1.23 8.66 -4.70
N ALA A 206 -0.78 7.43 -4.93
CA ALA A 206 0.31 7.18 -5.86
C ALA A 206 -0.17 7.47 -7.30
N PRO A 207 0.56 8.29 -8.07
CA PRO A 207 0.21 8.49 -9.47
C PRO A 207 0.42 7.17 -10.25
N CYS A 208 -0.33 6.99 -11.35
CA CYS A 208 -0.01 5.90 -12.27
C CYS A 208 1.43 6.05 -12.77
N LEU A 209 2.18 4.96 -12.75
CA LEU A 209 3.52 4.93 -13.35
C LEU A 209 3.38 5.19 -14.84
N LYS A 210 4.18 6.11 -15.37
CA LYS A 210 4.31 6.29 -16.82
C LYS A 210 4.81 4.96 -17.42
N THR A 211 4.23 4.54 -18.53
CA THR A 211 4.59 3.31 -19.24
C THR A 211 6.12 3.26 -19.44
N GLY A 212 6.80 2.33 -18.76
CA GLY A 212 8.27 2.17 -18.84
C GLY A 212 9.05 2.40 -17.54
N GLN A 213 8.45 3.00 -16.50
CA GLN A 213 9.10 3.12 -15.19
C GLN A 213 8.67 1.98 -14.26
N ARG A 214 9.36 0.83 -14.32
CA ARG A 214 9.34 -0.14 -13.22
C ARG A 214 10.42 0.26 -12.22
N HIS A 215 10.02 0.68 -11.02
CA HIS A 215 10.96 0.79 -9.91
C HIS A 215 11.44 -0.63 -9.56
N ARG A 216 12.75 -0.84 -9.67
CA ARG A 216 13.45 -2.04 -9.19
C ARG A 216 13.60 -1.99 -7.68
#